data_AF-A0A0A9T0D0-F1
#
_entry.id   AF-A0A0A9T0D0-F1
#
_cell.length_a   1.000
_cell.length_b   1.000
_cell.length_c   1.000
_cell.angle_alpha   90.00
_cell.angle_beta   90.00
_cell.angle_gamma   90.00
#
_symmetry.space_group_name_H-M   'P 1'
#
loop_
_entity.id
_entity.type
_entity.pdbx_description
1 polymer ?
#
loop_
_entity_poly.entity_id
_entity_poly.type
_entity_poly.pdbx_seq_one_letter_code
_entity_poly.pdbx_strand_id
1 'polypeptide(L)' 'MYPKYNYINNIVDADHEASVTSRKLRDLGWEPRKLEETLSDSVAYYAKEGLIWDVAGNPCRLPYLVRAWQVKR' A
#
# COMPACT_ATOMS: atom_id res chain seq x y z
N MET A 1 22.67 -15.11 25.27
CA MET A 1 22.01 -16.39 24.93
C MET A 1 20.56 -16.06 24.55
N TYR A 2 20.19 -16.15 23.28
CA TYR A 2 18.82 -15.83 22.83
C TYR A 2 17.89 -17.01 23.14
N PRO A 3 16.71 -16.79 23.76
CA PRO A 3 15.75 -17.85 23.94
C PRO A 3 15.26 -18.33 22.56
N LYS A 4 15.30 -19.65 22.35
CA LYS A 4 14.72 -20.28 21.14
C LYS A 4 13.19 -20.26 21.27
N TYR A 5 12.58 -19.12 20.96
CA TYR A 5 11.13 -19.05 20.82
C TYR A 5 10.71 -19.85 19.59
N ASN A 6 9.74 -20.74 19.77
CA ASN A 6 9.14 -21.51 18.70
C ASN A 6 8.13 -20.59 17.97
N TYR A 7 8.64 -19.75 17.08
CA TYR A 7 7.78 -18.90 16.26
C TYR A 7 6.95 -19.79 15.33
N ILE A 8 5.68 -19.43 15.17
CA ILE A 8 4.79 -20.10 14.24
C ILE A 8 5.31 -19.81 12.82
N ASN A 9 5.94 -20.79 12.19
CA ASN A 9 6.50 -20.67 10.83
C ASN A 9 5.41 -20.60 9.74
N ASN A 10 4.17 -20.92 10.10
CA ASN A 10 3.04 -20.99 9.19
C ASN A 10 2.03 -19.91 9.57
N ILE A 11 2.30 -18.68 9.15
CA ILE A 11 1.26 -17.66 9.07
C ILE A 11 0.34 -18.14 7.94
N VAL A 12 -0.80 -18.71 8.31
CA VAL A 12 -1.84 -19.06 7.34
C VAL A 12 -2.31 -17.74 6.77
N ASP A 13 -2.14 -17.56 5.46
CA ASP A 13 -2.68 -16.42 4.73
C ASP A 13 -4.20 -16.57 4.77
N ALA A 14 -4.82 -15.96 5.79
CA ALA A 14 -6.26 -15.98 5.92
C ALA A 14 -6.83 -15.28 4.68
N ASP A 15 -7.72 -15.95 3.96
CA ASP A 15 -8.38 -15.38 2.79
C ASP A 15 -8.89 -13.98 3.16
N HIS A 16 -8.42 -12.97 2.43
CA HIS A 16 -8.64 -11.55 2.70
C HIS A 16 -10.11 -11.11 2.45
N GLU A 17 -11.06 -12.03 2.42
CA GLU A 17 -12.49 -11.77 2.26
C GLU A 17 -13.16 -11.23 3.53
N ALA A 18 -12.44 -11.04 4.62
CA ALA A 18 -12.97 -10.33 5.77
C ALA A 18 -13.22 -8.87 5.39
N SER A 19 -14.49 -8.47 5.31
CA SER A 19 -14.85 -7.06 5.11
C SER A 19 -14.32 -6.22 6.26
N VAL A 20 -13.22 -5.51 6.01
CA VAL A 20 -12.58 -4.66 7.02
C VAL A 20 -13.47 -3.44 7.23
N THR A 21 -13.96 -3.25 8.46
CA THR A 21 -14.77 -2.09 8.83
C THR A 21 -13.99 -1.16 9.77
N SER A 22 -14.07 0.15 9.52
CA SER A 22 -13.40 1.18 10.33
C SER A 22 -14.22 1.63 11.55
N ARG A 23 -15.32 0.95 11.87
CA ARG A 23 -16.29 1.38 12.90
C ARG A 23 -15.65 1.59 14.27
N LYS A 24 -14.88 0.60 14.75
CA LYS A 24 -14.21 0.68 16.06
C LYS A 24 -13.26 1.88 16.16
N LEU A 25 -12.57 2.22 15.08
CA LEU A 25 -11.66 3.37 15.06
C LEU A 25 -12.45 4.69 15.10
N ARG A 26 -13.55 4.77 14.34
CA ARG A 26 -14.45 5.93 14.39
C ARG A 26 -15.07 6.14 15.76
N ASP A 27 -15.43 5.06 16.45
CA ASP A 27 -15.95 5.10 17.82
C ASP A 27 -14.90 5.63 18.82
N LEU A 28 -13.61 5.46 18.53
CA LEU A 28 -12.49 6.05 19.29
C LEU A 28 -12.20 7.52 18.93
N GLY A 29 -13.01 8.12 18.05
CA GLY A 29 -12.83 9.50 17.59
C GLY A 29 -11.86 9.63 16.41
N TRP A 30 -11.46 8.53 15.76
CA TRP A 30 -10.65 8.60 14.55
C TRP A 30 -11.50 9.03 13.35
N GLU A 31 -11.15 10.16 12.75
CA GLU A 31 -11.71 10.61 11.49
C GLU A 31 -10.73 10.32 10.35
N PRO A 32 -11.04 9.39 9.43
CA PRO A 32 -10.17 9.10 8.31
C PRO A 32 -10.10 10.30 7.36
N ARG A 33 -8.88 10.66 6.95
CA ARG A 33 -8.64 11.69 5.94
C ARG A 33 -9.22 11.25 4.59
N LYS A 34 -9.50 12.23 3.71
CA LYS A 34 -9.98 11.92 2.37
C LYS A 34 -8.94 11.09 1.62
N LEU A 35 -9.44 10.19 0.77
CA LEU A 35 -8.59 9.30 -0.02
C LEU A 35 -7.64 10.11 -0.91
N GLU A 36 -8.17 11.12 -1.60
CA GLU A 36 -7.41 11.99 -2.51
C GLU A 36 -6.26 12.71 -1.82
N GLU A 37 -6.49 13.23 -0.60
CA GLU A 37 -5.47 13.89 0.21
C GLU A 37 -4.37 12.91 0.61
N THR A 38 -4.76 11.73 1.09
CA THR A 38 -3.82 10.68 1.51
C THR A 38 -2.96 10.19 0.33
N LEU A 39 -3.58 10.00 -0.84
CA LEU A 39 -2.87 9.61 -2.04
C LEU A 39 -1.92 10.71 -2.50
N SER A 40 -2.37 11.97 -2.51
CA SER A 40 -1.55 13.12 -2.90
C SER A 40 -0.32 13.27 -2.00
N ASP A 41 -0.49 13.16 -0.68
CA ASP A 41 0.61 13.18 0.29
C ASP A 41 1.63 12.07 0.01
N SER A 42 1.14 10.85 -0.25
CA SER A 42 2.00 9.70 -0.52
C SER A 42 2.81 9.89 -1.81
N VAL A 43 2.18 10.36 -2.88
CA VAL A 43 2.84 10.63 -4.17
C VAL A 43 3.87 11.74 -4.01
N ALA A 44 3.54 12.83 -3.29
CA ALA A 44 4.49 13.90 -3.03
C ALA A 44 5.72 13.41 -2.25
N TYR A 45 5.52 12.57 -1.23
CA TYR A 45 6.60 11.97 -0.46
C TYR A 45 7.49 11.08 -1.33
N TYR A 46 6.91 10.12 -2.06
CA TYR A 46 7.69 9.23 -2.92
C TYR A 46 8.41 9.99 -4.05
N ALA A 47 7.82 11.07 -4.57
CA ALA A 47 8.49 11.94 -5.54
C ALA A 47 9.74 12.59 -4.95
N LYS A 48 9.63 13.11 -3.72
CA LYS A 48 10.73 13.75 -2.99
C LYS A 48 11.88 12.77 -2.72
N GLU A 49 11.54 11.53 -2.34
CA GLU A 49 12.51 10.46 -2.11
C GLU A 49 13.06 9.84 -3.40
N GLY A 50 12.65 10.34 -4.58
CA GLY A 50 13.12 9.83 -5.87
C GLY A 50 12.61 8.42 -6.21
N LEU A 51 11.59 7.92 -5.51
CA LEU A 51 11.05 6.56 -5.66
C LEU A 51 10.06 6.42 -6.84
N ILE A 52 9.58 7.55 -7.39
CA ILE A 52 8.62 7.57 -8.51
C ILE A 52 9.31 7.61 -9.88
N TRP A 53 10.57 8.04 -9.92
CA TRP A 53 11.32 8.22 -11.15
C TRP A 53 12.45 7.19 -11.22
N ASP A 54 12.65 6.59 -12.39
CA ASP A 54 13.84 5.79 -12.66
C ASP A 54 15.08 6.71 -12.79
N VAL A 55 16.30 6.16 -12.74
CA VAL A 55 17.58 6.89 -12.87
C VAL A 55 17.63 7.79 -14.12
N ALA A 56 16.87 7.43 -15.16
CA ALA A 56 16.73 8.19 -16.39
C ALA A 56 15.64 9.29 -16.38
N GLY A 57 15.00 9.56 -15.24
CA GLY A 57 13.89 10.52 -15.12
C GLY A 57 12.57 10.06 -15.74
N ASN A 58 12.49 8.79 -16.15
CA ASN A 58 11.26 8.22 -16.68
C ASN A 58 10.32 7.85 -15.51
N PRO A 59 9.00 8.03 -15.65
CA PRO A 59 8.06 7.57 -14.64
C PRO A 59 8.25 6.06 -14.45
N CYS A 60 8.22 5.58 -13.20
CA CYS A 60 8.29 4.16 -12.88
C CYS A 60 7.42 3.38 -13.87
N ARG A 61 8.05 2.53 -14.67
CA ARG A 61 7.38 1.76 -15.71
C ARG A 61 6.39 0.83 -15.01
N LEU A 62 5.12 1.22 -14.99
CA LEU A 62 4.02 0.39 -14.48
C LEU A 62 4.17 -1.05 -14.98
N PRO A 63 3.99 -2.09 -14.14
CA PRO A 63 4.08 -3.47 -14.60
C PRO A 63 3.31 -3.68 -15.90
N TYR A 64 3.82 -4.52 -16.81
CA TYR A 64 3.28 -4.70 -18.18
C TYR A 64 1.75 -4.88 -18.19
N LEU A 65 1.22 -5.60 -17.19
CA LEU A 65 -0.20 -5.82 -16.99
C LEU A 65 -1.00 -4.51 -16.93
N VAL A 66 -0.56 -3.50 -16.18
CA VAL A 66 -1.29 -2.22 -16.05
C VAL A 66 -1.25 -1.41 -17.36
N ARG A 67 -0.13 -1.45 -18.08
CA ARG A 67 0.00 -0.77 -19.39
C ARG A 67 -0.88 -1.40 -20.46
N ALA A 68 -1.00 -2.73 -20.48
CA ALA A 68 -1.82 -3.44 -21.46
C ALA A 68 -3.33 -3.14 -21.32
N TRP A 69 -3.79 -2.78 -20.12
CA TRP A 69 -5.18 -2.41 -19.86
C TRP A 69 -5.55 -1.00 -20.33
N GLN A 70 -4.62 -0.05 -20.33
CA GLN A 70 -4.86 1.33 -20.79
C GLN A 70 -5.00 1.46 -22.30
N VAL A 71 -4.44 0.53 -23.09
CA VAL A 71 -4.46 0.56 -24.56
C VAL A 71 -5.77 -0.01 -25.14
N LYS A 72 -6.59 -0.68 -24.33
CA LYS A 72 -7.84 -1.33 -24.77
C LYS A 72 -9.11 -0.51 -24.55
N ARG A 73 -9.01 0.79 -24.24
CA ARG A 73 -10.17 1.68 -24.04
C ARG A 73 -10.25 2.73 -25.14
#